data_AF-A0A6D2K420-F1
#
_entry.id   AF-A0A6D2K420-F1
#
_cell.length_a   1.000
_cell.length_b   1.000
_cell.length_c   1.000
_cell.angle_alpha   90.00
_cell.angle_beta   90.00
_cell.angle_gamma   90.00
#
_symmetry.space_group_name_H-M   'P 1'
#
loop_
_entity.id
_entity.type
_entity.pdbx_description
1 polymer ?
#
loop_
_entity_poly.entity_id
_entity_poly.type
_entity_poly.pdbx_seq_one_letter_code
_entity_poly.pdbx_strand_id
1 'polypeptide(L)'
;MFREGIIWESFEHPGDTMLPYSSLMYNLDTSKNRVLTCWKSDTDPSPGDFVLQITPQVPSQAITMRGSTPYWRSGPWAKTRFTGIPQWMKHIQVHSALSRTQTASPKCKCFKGFVPRDVEKWKRGNWTDGCVRRTELHCQGNSTGKDANVFHAVANIKPPDFYEFVASSGNAEDCYRGCLQNCSCLAFAYIRGIGCLIWKQELMDVMQVSKGGEILSIRLARSELGGNERNKTIAASVVSLSLFVILGFGCVWFLEIQSET
;
A
#
# COMPACT_ATOMS: atom_id res chain seq x y z
N MET A 1 -45.59 31.61 -6.06
CA MET A 1 -44.48 30.95 -6.78
C MET A 1 -44.26 29.61 -6.11
N PHE A 2 -44.97 28.57 -6.57
CA PHE A 2 -44.77 27.22 -6.05
C PHE A 2 -43.42 26.72 -6.55
N ARG A 3 -42.51 26.35 -5.64
CA ARG A 3 -41.42 25.45 -6.02
C ARG A 3 -42.09 24.11 -6.30
N GLU A 4 -42.21 23.74 -7.57
CA GLU A 4 -42.49 22.36 -7.93
C GLU A 4 -41.37 21.51 -7.33
N GLY A 5 -41.73 20.69 -6.33
CA GLY A 5 -40.80 19.74 -5.74
C GLY A 5 -40.58 18.60 -6.74
N ILE A 6 -39.32 18.27 -7.02
CA ILE A 6 -38.99 17.07 -7.79
C ILE A 6 -39.43 15.86 -6.95
N ILE A 7 -40.36 15.07 -7.49
CA ILE A 7 -40.91 13.89 -6.80
C ILE A 7 -40.09 12.63 -7.12
N TRP A 8 -39.44 12.59 -8.29
CA TRP A 8 -38.61 11.48 -8.75
C TRP A 8 -37.56 11.96 -9.74
N GLU A 9 -36.35 11.40 -9.67
CA GLU A 9 -35.27 11.68 -10.61
C GLU A 9 -34.41 10.43 -10.86
N SER A 10 -34.10 10.15 -12.13
CA SER A 10 -33.29 8.98 -12.54
C SER A 10 -31.87 9.01 -11.98
N PHE A 11 -31.30 10.20 -11.76
CA PHE A 11 -29.97 10.36 -11.15
C PHE A 11 -29.91 9.91 -9.68
N GLU A 12 -31.06 9.71 -9.01
CA GLU A 12 -31.12 9.11 -7.68
C GLU A 12 -31.14 7.58 -7.69
N HIS A 13 -31.34 6.97 -8.86
CA HIS A 13 -31.44 5.52 -9.07
C HIS A 13 -30.56 5.06 -10.24
N PRO A 14 -29.22 5.18 -10.13
CA PRO A 14 -28.35 4.85 -11.23
C PRO A 14 -28.28 3.33 -11.47
N GLY A 15 -28.08 2.94 -12.73
CA GLY A 15 -27.92 1.53 -13.15
C GLY A 15 -26.49 1.03 -12.95
N ASP A 16 -25.81 0.66 -14.03
CA ASP A 16 -24.43 0.18 -14.06
C ASP A 16 -23.38 1.27 -14.38
N THR A 17 -23.86 2.43 -14.84
CA THR A 17 -23.05 3.51 -15.40
C THR A 17 -23.23 4.81 -14.62
N MET A 18 -22.11 5.45 -14.25
CA MET A 18 -22.10 6.79 -13.69
C MET A 18 -22.02 7.83 -14.82
N LEU A 19 -23.08 8.61 -14.99
CA LEU A 19 -23.12 9.71 -15.96
C LEU A 19 -22.51 11.00 -15.36
N PRO A 20 -22.02 11.94 -16.19
CA PRO A 20 -21.67 13.27 -15.71
C PRO A 20 -22.84 13.88 -14.91
N TYR A 21 -22.52 14.57 -13.81
CA TYR A 21 -23.47 15.19 -12.87
C TYR A 21 -24.29 14.24 -12.00
N SER A 22 -24.24 12.92 -12.23
CA SER A 22 -24.72 11.94 -11.25
C SER A 22 -23.76 11.83 -10.07
N SER A 23 -24.26 11.37 -8.92
CA SER A 23 -23.45 11.20 -7.72
C SER A 23 -23.63 9.83 -7.08
N LEU A 24 -22.50 9.19 -6.79
CA LEU A 24 -22.41 8.08 -5.85
C LEU A 24 -22.22 8.65 -4.45
N MET A 25 -23.21 8.47 -3.58
CA MET A 25 -23.22 9.07 -2.24
C MET A 25 -23.82 8.13 -1.21
N TYR A 26 -23.27 8.17 0.00
CA TYR A 26 -23.90 7.67 1.21
C TYR A 26 -24.71 8.82 1.82
N ASN A 27 -26.02 8.65 1.97
CA ASN A 27 -26.85 9.62 2.66
C ASN A 27 -26.92 9.26 4.15
N LEU A 28 -26.34 10.12 5.00
CA LEU A 28 -26.26 9.90 6.45
C LEU A 28 -27.63 9.97 7.14
N ASP A 29 -28.51 10.87 6.70
CA ASP A 29 -29.81 11.11 7.31
C ASP A 29 -30.79 9.95 7.08
N THR A 30 -30.76 9.38 5.87
CA THR A 30 -31.65 8.29 5.46
C THR A 30 -31.01 6.91 5.59
N SER A 31 -29.72 6.84 5.91
CA SER A 31 -28.91 5.60 5.90
C SER A 31 -29.04 4.80 4.58
N LYS A 32 -29.16 5.52 3.46
CA LYS A 32 -29.29 4.91 2.12
C LYS A 32 -28.07 5.21 1.25
N ASN A 33 -27.66 4.21 0.47
CA ASN A 33 -26.60 4.33 -0.52
C ASN A 33 -27.20 4.52 -1.91
N ARG A 34 -26.69 5.51 -2.64
CA ARG A 34 -26.75 5.47 -4.11
C ARG A 34 -25.65 4.53 -4.58
N VAL A 35 -26.02 3.48 -5.28
CA VAL A 35 -25.13 2.39 -5.70
C VAL A 35 -25.21 2.17 -7.19
N LEU A 36 -24.12 1.71 -7.79
CA LEU A 36 -24.14 1.17 -9.16
C LEU A 36 -24.23 -0.35 -9.09
N THR A 37 -25.08 -0.94 -9.91
CA THR A 37 -25.26 -2.40 -10.00
C THR A 37 -24.90 -2.85 -11.40
N CYS A 38 -24.00 -3.82 -11.54
CA CYS A 38 -23.64 -4.34 -12.86
C CYS A 38 -24.84 -5.03 -13.51
N TRP A 39 -24.83 -5.13 -14.84
CA TRP A 39 -25.74 -6.04 -15.53
C TRP A 39 -25.40 -7.49 -15.22
N LYS A 40 -26.41 -8.35 -15.30
CA LYS A 40 -26.24 -9.79 -15.12
C LYS A 40 -25.39 -10.42 -16.22
N SER A 41 -25.54 -9.92 -17.45
CA SER A 41 -24.67 -10.25 -18.59
C SER A 41 -24.75 -9.16 -19.67
N ASP A 42 -23.89 -9.23 -20.68
CA ASP A 42 -23.87 -8.26 -21.79
C ASP A 42 -25.20 -8.20 -22.58
N THR A 43 -26.02 -9.25 -22.50
CA THR A 43 -27.34 -9.33 -23.14
C THR A 43 -28.52 -9.22 -22.18
N ASP A 44 -28.27 -9.19 -20.87
CA ASP A 44 -29.31 -9.18 -19.82
C ASP A 44 -29.07 -8.01 -18.86
N PRO A 45 -29.81 -6.89 -19.00
CA PRO A 45 -29.65 -5.70 -18.18
C PRO A 45 -30.25 -5.83 -16.78
N SER A 46 -30.77 -7.00 -16.41
CA SER A 46 -31.22 -7.24 -15.03
C SER A 46 -30.05 -7.11 -14.04
N PRO A 47 -30.34 -6.80 -12.76
CA PRO A 47 -29.30 -6.66 -11.73
C PRO A 47 -28.41 -7.91 -11.63
N GLY A 48 -27.10 -7.72 -11.76
CA GLY A 48 -26.07 -8.74 -11.61
C GLY A 48 -25.50 -8.83 -10.19
N ASP A 49 -24.39 -9.57 -10.05
CA ASP A 49 -23.81 -9.93 -8.75
C ASP A 49 -22.99 -8.83 -8.07
N PHE A 50 -22.54 -7.83 -8.83
CA PHE A 50 -21.60 -6.81 -8.35
C PHE A 50 -22.25 -5.45 -8.14
N VAL A 51 -21.98 -4.87 -6.97
CA VAL A 51 -22.50 -3.55 -6.58
C VAL A 51 -21.35 -2.66 -6.13
N LEU A 52 -21.23 -1.46 -6.70
CA LEU A 52 -20.30 -0.42 -6.26
C LEU A 52 -21.01 0.57 -5.35
N GLN A 53 -20.45 0.81 -4.16
CA GLN A 53 -20.99 1.73 -3.18
C GLN A 53 -19.91 2.55 -2.48
N ILE A 54 -20.28 3.73 -1.95
CA ILE A 54 -19.43 4.55 -1.10
C ILE A 54 -19.73 4.23 0.37
N THR A 55 -18.68 4.00 1.16
CA THR A 55 -18.80 3.72 2.59
C THR A 55 -18.80 5.00 3.42
N PRO A 56 -19.53 5.05 4.56
CA PRO A 56 -19.56 6.22 5.45
C PRO A 56 -18.31 6.38 6.31
N GLN A 57 -17.36 5.44 6.26
CA GLN A 57 -16.11 5.52 7.00
C GLN A 57 -15.33 6.81 6.64
N VAL A 58 -14.49 7.30 7.54
CA VAL A 58 -13.71 8.53 7.33
C VAL A 58 -12.21 8.20 7.29
N PRO A 59 -11.50 8.50 6.18
CA PRO A 59 -12.03 9.02 4.91
C PRO A 59 -12.86 7.98 4.15
N SER A 60 -13.80 8.44 3.31
CA SER A 60 -14.68 7.54 2.56
C SER A 60 -13.92 6.73 1.51
N GLN A 61 -14.33 5.48 1.33
CA GLN A 61 -13.81 4.56 0.30
C GLN A 61 -14.96 4.13 -0.62
N ALA A 62 -14.63 3.74 -1.86
CA ALA A 62 -15.55 3.02 -2.73
C ALA A 62 -15.26 1.51 -2.63
N ILE A 63 -16.29 0.71 -2.46
CA ILE A 63 -16.18 -0.75 -2.34
C ILE A 63 -17.08 -1.41 -3.38
N THR A 64 -16.54 -2.37 -4.10
CA THR A 64 -17.29 -3.30 -4.93
C THR A 64 -17.61 -4.53 -4.09
N MET A 65 -18.89 -4.81 -3.91
CA MET A 65 -19.41 -5.99 -3.24
C MET A 65 -19.77 -7.05 -4.29
N ARG A 66 -19.63 -8.33 -3.93
CA ARG A 66 -20.25 -9.45 -4.63
C ARG A 66 -21.20 -10.14 -3.66
N GLY A 67 -22.51 -9.94 -3.83
CA GLY A 67 -23.49 -10.26 -2.80
C GLY A 67 -23.16 -9.55 -1.47
N SER A 68 -23.00 -10.29 -0.38
CA SER A 68 -22.65 -9.76 0.94
C SER A 68 -21.14 -9.63 1.20
N THR A 69 -20.29 -10.04 0.26
CA THR A 69 -18.83 -10.10 0.45
C THR A 69 -18.12 -8.94 -0.26
N PRO A 70 -17.16 -8.26 0.38
CA PRO A 70 -16.35 -7.25 -0.30
C PRO A 70 -15.42 -7.94 -1.31
N TYR A 71 -15.52 -7.53 -2.57
CA TYR A 71 -14.71 -8.06 -3.67
C TYR A 71 -13.47 -7.21 -3.95
N TRP A 72 -13.61 -5.89 -3.90
CA TRP A 72 -12.53 -4.94 -4.15
C TRP A 72 -12.79 -3.59 -3.48
N ARG A 73 -11.73 -2.88 -3.07
CA ARG A 73 -11.83 -1.51 -2.57
C ARG A 73 -10.94 -0.54 -3.35
N SER A 74 -11.40 0.69 -3.47
CA SER A 74 -10.67 1.80 -4.11
C SER A 74 -9.63 2.46 -3.21
N GLY A 75 -9.64 2.19 -1.90
CA GLY A 75 -8.86 2.96 -0.94
C GLY A 75 -9.53 4.29 -0.58
N PRO A 76 -9.00 5.04 0.41
CA PRO A 76 -9.58 6.31 0.84
C PRO A 76 -9.54 7.40 -0.23
N TRP A 77 -10.54 8.28 -0.19
CA TRP A 77 -10.66 9.48 -1.02
C TRP A 77 -9.70 10.59 -0.57
N ALA A 78 -8.77 10.95 -1.44
CA ALA A 78 -7.75 11.96 -1.19
C ALA A 78 -8.08 13.33 -1.83
N LYS A 79 -9.34 13.76 -1.72
CA LYS A 79 -9.92 15.00 -2.29
C LYS A 79 -9.94 15.11 -3.82
N THR A 80 -8.95 14.56 -4.52
CA THR A 80 -8.83 14.60 -5.98
C THR A 80 -8.99 13.23 -6.63
N ARG A 81 -8.76 12.16 -5.88
CA ARG A 81 -8.80 10.78 -6.38
C ARG A 81 -8.95 9.78 -5.25
N PHE A 82 -9.39 8.57 -5.58
CA PHE A 82 -9.22 7.41 -4.72
C PHE A 82 -7.78 6.89 -4.81
N THR A 83 -7.20 6.53 -3.67
CA THR A 83 -5.77 6.18 -3.56
C THR A 83 -5.38 4.89 -4.28
N GLY A 84 -6.30 3.94 -4.42
CA GLY A 84 -6.13 2.65 -5.10
C GLY A 84 -6.63 2.61 -6.55
N ILE A 85 -7.15 3.72 -7.09
CA ILE A 85 -7.49 3.83 -8.52
C ILE A 85 -6.33 4.51 -9.25
N PRO A 86 -5.62 3.80 -10.13
CA PRO A 86 -4.51 4.39 -10.88
C PRO A 86 -5.02 5.41 -11.91
N GLN A 87 -4.21 6.42 -12.22
CA GLN A 87 -4.62 7.57 -13.04
C GLN A 87 -5.11 7.25 -14.47
N TRP A 88 -4.75 6.09 -15.02
CA TRP A 88 -5.21 5.67 -16.35
C TRP A 88 -6.64 5.14 -16.34
N MET A 89 -7.20 4.80 -15.17
CA MET A 89 -8.57 4.34 -15.00
C MET A 89 -9.50 5.56 -14.87
N LYS A 90 -9.69 6.28 -15.99
CA LYS A 90 -10.39 7.58 -16.05
C LYS A 90 -11.92 7.48 -16.10
N HIS A 91 -12.47 6.29 -16.38
CA HIS A 91 -13.92 6.03 -16.41
C HIS A 91 -14.24 4.91 -15.41
N ILE A 92 -15.13 5.18 -14.46
CA ILE A 92 -15.67 4.16 -13.54
C ILE A 92 -16.91 3.59 -14.21
N GLN A 93 -16.79 2.43 -14.85
CA GLN A 93 -17.91 1.62 -15.30
C GLN A 93 -17.92 0.32 -14.48
N VAL A 94 -19.08 -0.06 -13.93
CA VAL A 94 -19.21 -1.32 -13.20
C VAL A 94 -19.59 -2.40 -14.21
N HIS A 95 -18.61 -2.87 -14.98
CA HIS A 95 -18.87 -3.95 -15.93
C HIS A 95 -19.14 -5.27 -15.20
N SER A 96 -20.01 -6.10 -15.79
CA SER A 96 -19.99 -7.54 -15.54
C SER A 96 -18.57 -8.00 -15.88
N ALA A 97 -17.88 -8.64 -14.93
CA ALA A 97 -16.44 -8.90 -14.90
C ALA A 97 -15.72 -8.98 -16.27
N LEU A 98 -15.33 -7.84 -16.86
CA LEU A 98 -14.44 -7.83 -18.02
C LEU A 98 -12.98 -7.84 -17.54
N SER A 99 -12.45 -9.07 -17.66
CA SER A 99 -11.07 -9.53 -17.63
C SER A 99 -10.00 -8.44 -17.51
N ARG A 100 -9.28 -8.45 -16.38
CA ARG A 100 -7.91 -7.96 -16.36
C ARG A 100 -7.11 -8.85 -17.33
N THR A 101 -6.88 -8.43 -18.57
CA THR A 101 -5.66 -8.83 -19.29
C THR A 101 -4.50 -8.07 -18.67
N GLN A 102 -4.14 -8.45 -17.44
CA GLN A 102 -2.83 -8.16 -16.89
C GLN A 102 -2.12 -9.50 -16.89
N THR A 103 -1.26 -9.67 -17.89
CA THR A 103 -0.32 -10.78 -18.01
C THR A 103 0.34 -11.03 -16.65
N ALA A 104 0.21 -12.26 -16.18
CA ALA A 104 0.59 -12.79 -14.86
C ALA A 104 -0.38 -12.48 -13.70
N SER A 105 -0.85 -13.56 -13.05
CA SER A 105 -1.46 -13.52 -11.72
C SER A 105 -0.62 -12.65 -10.77
N PRO A 106 -1.21 -11.71 -10.00
CA PRO A 106 -0.44 -10.91 -9.07
C PRO A 106 0.26 -11.82 -8.06
N LYS A 107 1.59 -11.91 -8.15
CA LYS A 107 2.40 -12.68 -7.19
C LYS A 107 2.52 -11.88 -5.89
N CYS A 108 2.08 -12.45 -4.78
CA CYS A 108 2.29 -11.85 -3.47
C CYS A 108 3.79 -11.81 -3.13
N LYS A 109 4.21 -10.76 -2.42
CA LYS A 109 5.58 -10.60 -1.91
C LYS A 109 5.53 -10.03 -0.49
N CYS A 110 6.28 -10.63 0.42
CA CYS A 110 6.43 -10.07 1.77
C CYS A 110 7.20 -8.75 1.74
N PHE A 111 6.81 -7.81 2.61
CA PHE A 111 7.57 -6.59 2.84
C PHE A 111 8.97 -6.89 3.37
N LYS A 112 9.89 -5.93 3.21
CA LYS A 112 11.20 -6.01 3.86
C LYS A 112 11.01 -6.16 5.37
N GLY A 113 11.74 -7.08 5.98
CA GLY A 113 11.61 -7.42 7.40
C GLY A 113 10.52 -8.44 7.72
N PHE A 114 9.86 -9.01 6.71
CA PHE A 114 8.86 -10.06 6.85
C PHE A 114 9.28 -11.34 6.11
N VAL A 115 8.70 -12.47 6.53
CA VAL A 115 8.86 -13.80 5.93
C VAL A 115 7.49 -14.46 5.76
N PRO A 116 7.32 -15.38 4.79
CA PRO A 116 6.08 -16.15 4.68
C PRO A 116 5.78 -16.87 5.99
N ARG A 117 4.50 -16.87 6.41
CA ARG A 117 4.08 -17.63 7.60
C ARG A 117 4.29 -19.13 7.41
N ASP A 118 3.97 -19.62 6.20
CA ASP A 118 4.21 -20.99 5.75
C ASP A 118 4.98 -20.95 4.43
N VAL A 119 6.27 -21.28 4.49
CA VAL A 119 7.19 -21.23 3.34
C VAL A 119 6.82 -22.26 2.27
N GLU A 120 6.29 -23.42 2.65
CA GLU A 120 6.00 -24.50 1.73
C GLU A 120 4.71 -24.23 0.95
N LYS A 121 3.66 -23.71 1.60
CA LYS A 121 2.47 -23.19 0.90
C LYS A 121 2.84 -22.05 -0.04
N TRP A 122 3.71 -21.15 0.41
CA TRP A 122 4.15 -20.00 -0.39
C TRP A 122 4.84 -20.41 -1.69
N LYS A 123 5.75 -21.39 -1.63
CA LYS A 123 6.45 -21.93 -2.81
C LYS A 123 5.49 -22.60 -3.80
N ARG A 124 4.40 -23.21 -3.30
CA ARG A 124 3.34 -23.82 -4.12
C ARG A 124 2.34 -22.81 -4.69
N GLY A 125 2.52 -21.52 -4.42
CA GLY A 125 1.61 -20.47 -4.91
C GLY A 125 0.37 -20.25 -4.06
N ASN A 126 0.34 -20.76 -2.82
CA ASN A 126 -0.69 -20.42 -1.84
C ASN A 126 -0.15 -19.35 -0.87
N TRP A 127 -0.73 -18.16 -0.94
CA TRP A 127 -0.32 -16.98 -0.16
C TRP A 127 -1.33 -16.56 0.91
N THR A 128 -2.37 -17.37 1.19
CA THR A 128 -3.48 -17.00 2.08
C THR A 128 -3.04 -16.72 3.52
N ASP A 129 -1.99 -17.41 3.99
CA ASP A 129 -1.48 -17.29 5.36
C ASP A 129 -0.60 -16.03 5.56
N GLY A 130 -0.32 -15.31 4.47
CA GLY A 130 0.39 -14.04 4.48
C GLY A 130 1.83 -14.14 4.96
N CYS A 131 2.29 -13.05 5.59
CA CYS A 131 3.65 -12.90 6.07
C CYS A 131 3.67 -12.49 7.54
N VAL A 132 4.69 -12.94 8.26
CA VAL A 132 4.97 -12.56 9.66
C VAL A 132 6.27 -11.77 9.74
N ARG A 133 6.41 -10.97 10.79
CA ARG A 133 7.66 -10.23 11.05
C ARG A 133 8.79 -11.22 11.28
N ARG A 134 9.95 -10.95 10.71
CA ARG A 134 11.16 -11.75 10.94
C ARG A 134 11.73 -11.48 12.34
N THR A 135 11.78 -10.20 12.72
CA THR A 135 12.25 -9.75 14.03
C THR A 135 11.10 -9.05 14.75
N GLU A 136 10.89 -9.41 16.02
CA GLU A 136 9.91 -8.77 16.89
C GLU A 136 10.24 -7.28 17.13
N LEU A 137 9.19 -6.48 17.35
CA LEU A 137 9.34 -5.06 17.63
C LEU A 137 9.61 -4.86 19.12
N HIS A 138 10.69 -4.15 19.46
CA HIS A 138 10.95 -3.75 20.83
C HIS A 138 10.50 -2.31 21.03
N CYS A 139 9.37 -2.09 21.72
CA CYS A 139 8.91 -0.74 22.02
C CYS A 139 9.45 -0.29 23.37
N GLN A 140 10.55 0.46 23.36
CA GLN A 140 11.00 1.22 24.52
C GLN A 140 11.15 2.68 24.06
N GLY A 141 10.31 3.55 24.62
CA GLY A 141 10.20 4.97 24.23
C GLY A 141 11.50 5.77 24.35
N ASN A 142 12.51 5.21 25.04
CA ASN A 142 13.81 5.82 25.29
C ASN A 142 14.99 4.99 24.76
N SER A 143 14.79 3.99 23.90
CA SER A 143 15.90 3.21 23.34
C SER A 143 16.73 4.04 22.36
N THR A 144 17.68 4.79 22.88
CA THR A 144 18.78 5.39 22.11
C THR A 144 19.84 4.30 21.89
N GLY A 145 19.65 3.46 20.87
CA GLY A 145 20.57 2.33 20.64
C GLY A 145 20.35 1.53 19.35
N LYS A 146 21.02 0.38 19.26
CA LYS A 146 20.90 -0.60 18.16
C LYS A 146 19.52 -1.26 18.08
N ASP A 147 18.74 -1.22 19.16
CA ASP A 147 17.45 -1.90 19.30
C ASP A 147 16.24 -0.99 19.04
N ALA A 148 16.46 0.27 18.64
CA ALA A 148 15.38 1.19 18.36
C ALA A 148 14.54 0.74 17.15
N ASN A 149 13.21 0.82 17.24
CA ASN A 149 12.36 0.66 16.07
C ASN A 149 12.57 1.82 15.08
N VAL A 150 12.44 1.52 13.79
CA VAL A 150 12.61 2.45 12.67
C VAL A 150 11.48 2.26 11.67
N PHE A 151 11.24 3.27 10.83
CA PHE A 151 10.21 3.18 9.78
C PHE A 151 10.85 3.00 8.41
N HIS A 152 10.35 2.02 7.66
CA HIS A 152 10.73 1.75 6.28
C HIS A 152 9.62 2.22 5.35
N ALA A 153 9.90 3.24 4.54
CA ALA A 153 8.98 3.79 3.57
C ALA A 153 8.91 2.91 2.31
N VAL A 154 7.68 2.57 1.91
CA VAL A 154 7.37 1.82 0.69
C VAL A 154 6.49 2.70 -0.20
N ALA A 155 6.97 3.01 -1.39
CA ALA A 155 6.27 3.88 -2.34
C ALA A 155 5.32 3.12 -3.27
N ASN A 156 4.41 3.87 -3.89
CA ASN A 156 3.42 3.38 -4.84
C ASN A 156 2.50 2.28 -4.27
N ILE A 157 2.02 2.51 -3.06
CA ILE A 157 1.16 1.57 -2.35
C ILE A 157 -0.28 2.09 -2.34
N LYS A 158 -1.24 1.21 -2.65
CA LYS A 158 -2.62 1.37 -2.21
C LYS A 158 -2.65 1.13 -0.69
N PRO A 159 -2.99 2.15 0.13
CA PRO A 159 -2.95 2.04 1.59
C PRO A 159 -3.73 0.82 2.09
N PRO A 160 -3.25 0.05 3.08
CA PRO A 160 -3.97 -1.10 3.65
C PRO A 160 -5.36 -0.72 4.19
N ASP A 161 -6.22 -1.71 4.36
CA ASP A 161 -7.51 -1.51 5.02
C ASP A 161 -7.37 -1.39 6.54
N PHE A 162 -8.46 -1.08 7.24
CA PHE A 162 -8.53 -0.97 8.72
C PHE A 162 -7.54 0.04 9.32
N TYR A 163 -7.38 1.18 8.67
CA TYR A 163 -6.65 2.31 9.24
C TYR A 163 -7.48 3.01 10.32
N GLU A 164 -6.79 3.67 11.25
CA GLU A 164 -7.37 4.72 12.09
C GLU A 164 -6.99 6.09 11.51
N PHE A 165 -7.99 6.94 11.31
CA PHE A 165 -7.80 8.32 10.86
C PHE A 165 -7.50 9.23 12.05
N VAL A 166 -6.33 9.89 12.01
CA VAL A 166 -5.91 10.82 13.06
C VAL A 166 -6.17 12.25 12.60
N ALA A 167 -7.34 12.77 12.93
CA ALA A 167 -7.79 14.11 12.50
C ALA A 167 -6.87 15.25 13.00
N SER A 168 -6.17 15.06 14.12
CA SER A 168 -5.35 16.09 14.78
C SER A 168 -3.87 16.10 14.38
N SER A 169 -3.44 15.24 13.43
CA SER A 169 -2.05 15.26 12.98
C SER A 169 -1.83 16.47 12.06
N GLY A 170 -1.12 17.50 12.53
CA GLY A 170 -0.92 18.74 11.77
C GLY A 170 -0.22 18.49 10.43
N ASN A 171 0.88 17.74 10.44
CA ASN A 171 1.66 17.43 9.24
C ASN A 171 2.26 15.99 9.26
N ALA A 172 3.06 15.66 8.25
CA ALA A 172 3.69 14.35 8.12
C ALA A 172 4.65 13.99 9.27
N GLU A 173 5.34 15.00 9.84
CA GLU A 173 6.26 14.81 10.97
C GLU A 173 5.49 14.49 12.25
N ASP A 174 4.33 15.15 12.47
CA ASP A 174 3.46 14.85 13.61
C ASP A 174 2.88 13.42 13.50
N CYS A 175 2.51 13.00 12.29
CA CYS A 175 2.06 11.64 12.02
C CYS A 175 3.17 10.60 12.32
N TYR A 176 4.40 10.90 11.91
CA TYR A 176 5.57 10.08 12.21
C TYR A 176 5.82 9.99 13.73
N ARG A 177 5.87 11.13 14.43
CA ARG A 177 6.10 11.19 15.88
C ARG A 177 5.00 10.49 16.67
N GLY A 178 3.74 10.70 16.29
CA GLY A 178 2.59 10.05 16.91
C GLY A 178 2.67 8.52 16.79
N CYS A 179 3.00 7.99 15.61
CA CYS A 179 3.17 6.55 15.43
C CYS A 179 4.43 6.02 16.15
N LEU A 180 5.52 6.79 16.17
CA LEU A 180 6.75 6.41 16.88
C LEU A 180 6.52 6.27 18.40
N GLN A 181 5.79 7.20 19.01
CA GLN A 181 5.48 7.18 20.44
C GLN A 181 4.38 6.16 20.80
N ASN A 182 3.56 5.74 19.85
CA ASN A 182 2.53 4.74 20.06
C ASN A 182 3.06 3.33 19.79
N CYS A 183 3.29 2.52 20.83
CA CYS A 183 3.82 1.16 20.71
C CYS A 183 2.94 0.20 19.89
N SER A 184 1.63 0.42 19.87
CA SER A 184 0.70 -0.39 19.08
C SER A 184 0.71 0.01 17.60
N CYS A 185 1.31 1.14 17.23
CA CYS A 185 1.38 1.56 15.83
C CYS A 185 2.40 0.70 15.06
N LEU A 186 1.92 0.01 14.03
CA LEU A 186 2.69 -0.89 13.18
C LEU A 186 3.09 -0.24 11.85
N ALA A 187 2.30 0.71 11.35
CA ALA A 187 2.59 1.49 10.16
C ALA A 187 1.81 2.82 10.17
N PHE A 188 2.25 3.78 9.37
CA PHE A 188 1.50 5.01 9.11
C PHE A 188 1.67 5.46 7.65
N ALA A 189 0.77 6.35 7.22
CA ALA A 189 0.86 7.05 5.94
C ALA A 189 0.31 8.47 6.14
N TYR A 190 1.02 9.46 5.61
CA TYR A 190 0.51 10.82 5.51
C TYR A 190 0.15 11.11 4.06
N ILE A 191 -1.15 11.20 3.79
CA ILE A 191 -1.67 11.35 2.43
C ILE A 191 -2.17 12.78 2.26
N ARG A 192 -1.65 13.49 1.26
CA ARG A 192 -2.10 14.86 0.96
C ARG A 192 -3.58 14.84 0.61
N GLY A 193 -4.35 15.70 1.27
CA GLY A 193 -5.80 15.76 1.13
C GLY A 193 -6.58 14.89 2.12
N ILE A 194 -5.91 13.97 2.82
CA ILE A 194 -6.50 13.17 3.90
C ILE A 194 -5.93 13.62 5.25
N GLY A 195 -4.61 13.53 5.41
CA GLY A 195 -3.93 13.61 6.70
C GLY A 195 -3.28 12.28 7.08
N CYS A 196 -3.15 12.03 8.39
CA CYS A 196 -2.49 10.83 8.91
C CYS A 196 -3.44 9.65 9.05
N LEU A 197 -3.00 8.52 8.50
CA LEU A 197 -3.59 7.20 8.70
C LEU A 197 -2.58 6.34 9.46
N ILE A 198 -3.02 5.67 10.52
CA ILE A 198 -2.19 4.74 11.29
C ILE A 198 -2.80 3.34 11.29
N TRP A 199 -1.96 2.31 11.37
CA TRP A 199 -2.38 0.92 11.48
C TRP A 199 -1.86 0.32 12.78
N LYS A 200 -2.76 -0.29 13.55
CA LYS A 200 -2.43 -1.02 14.80
C LYS A 200 -2.55 -2.54 14.68
N GLN A 201 -3.00 -3.03 13.53
CA GLN A 201 -3.21 -4.45 13.24
C GLN A 201 -2.51 -4.87 11.94
N GLU A 202 -2.68 -6.15 11.56
CA GLU A 202 -2.10 -6.69 10.34
C GLU A 202 -2.48 -5.86 9.09
N LEU A 203 -1.51 -5.65 8.20
CA LEU A 203 -1.67 -4.82 7.01
C LEU A 203 -2.36 -5.63 5.91
N MET A 204 -3.67 -5.43 5.76
CA MET A 204 -4.51 -6.20 4.84
C MET A 204 -4.83 -5.46 3.54
N ASP A 205 -5.01 -6.23 2.46
CA ASP A 205 -5.32 -5.75 1.12
C ASP A 205 -4.34 -4.68 0.61
N VAL A 206 -3.05 -4.84 0.91
CA VAL A 206 -2.02 -3.95 0.38
C VAL A 206 -1.69 -4.33 -1.06
N MET A 207 -1.72 -3.34 -1.95
CA MET A 207 -1.40 -3.54 -3.36
C MET A 207 -0.36 -2.53 -3.82
N GLN A 208 0.62 -2.97 -4.60
CA GLN A 208 1.55 -2.09 -5.29
C GLN A 208 0.92 -1.63 -6.61
N VAL A 209 0.89 -0.33 -6.85
CA VAL A 209 0.39 0.27 -8.10
C VAL A 209 1.57 0.75 -8.94
N SER A 210 1.40 0.80 -10.26
CA SER A 210 2.50 1.17 -11.16
C SER A 210 2.88 2.66 -11.06
N LYS A 211 1.88 3.54 -10.90
CA LYS A 211 2.05 5.00 -10.71
C LYS A 211 0.91 5.58 -9.88
N GLY A 212 1.22 6.64 -9.13
CA GLY A 212 0.22 7.38 -8.37
C GLY A 212 -0.26 6.66 -7.10
N GLY A 213 0.52 5.73 -6.55
CA GLY A 213 0.23 5.20 -5.22
C GLY A 213 0.75 6.13 -4.11
N GLU A 214 0.45 5.76 -2.87
CA GLU A 214 0.88 6.49 -1.69
C GLU A 214 2.17 5.92 -1.10
N ILE A 215 2.73 6.61 -0.11
CA ILE A 215 3.86 6.12 0.68
C ILE A 215 3.33 5.52 1.98
N LEU A 216 3.63 4.25 2.21
CA LEU A 216 3.36 3.55 3.46
C LEU A 216 4.65 3.38 4.25
N SER A 217 4.69 3.88 5.48
CA SER A 217 5.83 3.75 6.40
C SER A 217 5.58 2.62 7.38
N ILE A 218 6.29 1.50 7.21
CA ILE A 218 6.13 0.29 8.03
C ILE A 218 7.17 0.29 9.15
N ARG A 219 6.73 0.08 10.39
CA ARG A 219 7.63 -0.04 11.55
C ARG A 219 8.39 -1.35 11.49
N LEU A 220 9.70 -1.33 11.65
CA LEU A 220 10.61 -2.48 11.66
C LEU A 220 11.62 -2.34 12.82
N ALA A 221 12.21 -3.45 13.25
CA ALA A 221 13.40 -3.40 14.10
C ALA A 221 14.59 -2.82 13.31
N ARG A 222 15.48 -2.05 13.96
CA ARG A 222 16.64 -1.44 13.29
C ARG A 222 17.61 -2.47 12.69
N SER A 223 17.70 -3.67 13.27
CA SER A 223 18.45 -4.79 12.71
C SER A 223 18.03 -5.16 11.28
N GLU A 224 16.77 -4.95 10.90
CA GLU A 224 16.24 -5.24 9.56
C GLU A 224 16.71 -4.24 8.49
N LEU A 225 17.22 -3.06 8.89
CA LEU A 225 17.82 -2.11 7.95
C LEU A 225 19.25 -2.50 7.54
N GLY A 226 19.97 -3.22 8.40
CA GLY A 226 21.42 -3.49 8.32
C GLY A 226 21.88 -4.52 7.29
N GLY A 227 20.99 -4.98 6.40
CA GLY A 227 21.27 -6.06 5.45
C GLY A 227 22.18 -5.73 4.26
N ASN A 228 23.12 -4.79 4.38
CA ASN A 228 24.10 -4.52 3.31
C ASN A 228 25.45 -3.90 3.76
N GLU A 229 25.58 -3.45 5.01
CA GLU A 229 26.84 -2.88 5.51
C GLU A 229 27.95 -3.94 5.54
N ARG A 230 27.66 -5.14 6.05
CA ARG A 230 28.64 -6.22 6.18
C ARG A 230 29.24 -6.65 4.83
N ASN A 231 28.42 -6.76 3.78
CA ASN A 231 28.88 -7.12 2.44
C ASN A 231 29.66 -5.98 1.77
N LYS A 232 29.29 -4.72 2.02
CA LYS A 232 30.06 -3.56 1.56
C LYS A 232 31.42 -3.46 2.26
N THR A 233 31.48 -3.69 3.57
CA THR A 233 32.73 -3.74 4.34
C THR A 233 33.63 -4.89 3.86
N ILE A 234 33.06 -6.09 3.62
CA ILE A 234 33.79 -7.23 3.07
C ILE A 234 34.33 -6.90 1.67
N ALA A 235 33.50 -6.39 0.75
CA ALA A 235 33.93 -6.01 -0.59
C ALA A 235 35.04 -4.95 -0.58
N ALA A 236 34.91 -3.91 0.25
CA ALA A 236 35.93 -2.87 0.40
C ALA A 236 37.26 -3.42 0.94
N SER A 237 37.21 -4.34 1.91
CA SER A 237 38.41 -4.98 2.47
C SER A 237 39.14 -5.87 1.45
N VAL A 238 38.40 -6.62 0.62
CA VAL A 238 38.98 -7.48 -0.43
C VAL A 238 39.62 -6.66 -1.54
N VAL A 239 38.97 -5.57 -1.97
CA VAL A 239 39.54 -4.66 -3.00
C VAL A 239 40.82 -4.00 -2.50
N SER A 240 40.84 -3.55 -1.23
CA SER A 240 42.03 -2.96 -0.60
C SER A 240 43.20 -3.95 -0.57
N LEU A 241 42.98 -5.16 -0.05
CA LEU A 241 44.02 -6.20 0.02
C LEU A 241 44.57 -6.57 -1.37
N SER A 242 43.71 -6.64 -2.38
CA SER A 242 44.12 -6.96 -3.76
C SER A 242 45.05 -5.89 -4.34
N LEU A 243 44.77 -4.60 -4.10
CA LEU A 243 45.61 -3.49 -4.54
C LEU A 243 46.99 -3.49 -3.86
N PHE A 244 47.04 -3.76 -2.55
CA PHE A 244 48.30 -3.83 -1.82
C PHE A 244 49.22 -4.95 -2.33
N VAL A 245 48.66 -6.11 -2.66
CA VAL A 245 49.42 -7.24 -3.22
C VAL A 245 49.99 -6.88 -4.59
N ILE A 246 49.19 -6.27 -5.47
CA ILE A 246 49.64 -5.88 -6.83
C ILE A 246 50.78 -4.85 -6.76
N LEU A 247 50.64 -3.83 -5.90
CA LEU A 247 51.68 -2.82 -5.71
C LEU A 247 52.95 -3.43 -5.10
N GLY A 248 52.81 -4.33 -4.14
CA GLY A 248 53.95 -5.03 -3.53
C GLY A 248 54.74 -5.87 -4.54
N PHE A 249 54.06 -6.69 -5.34
CA PHE A 249 54.71 -7.46 -6.40
C PHE A 249 55.33 -6.57 -7.47
N GLY A 250 54.66 -5.47 -7.86
CA GLY A 250 55.20 -4.51 -8.81
C GLY A 250 56.48 -3.83 -8.31
N CYS A 251 56.55 -3.47 -7.02
CA CYS A 251 57.77 -2.92 -6.41
C CYS A 251 58.91 -3.93 -6.36
N VAL A 252 58.65 -5.18 -6.00
CA VAL A 252 59.69 -6.23 -5.97
C VAL A 252 60.25 -6.45 -7.38
N TRP A 253 59.37 -6.60 -8.38
CA TRP A 253 59.77 -6.74 -9.77
C TRP A 253 60.59 -5.54 -10.28
N PHE A 254 60.18 -4.33 -9.91
CA PHE A 254 60.90 -3.12 -10.30
C PHE A 254 62.30 -3.04 -9.67
N LEU A 255 62.44 -3.43 -8.40
CA LEU A 255 63.73 -3.48 -7.71
C LEU A 255 64.65 -4.56 -8.29
N GLU A 256 64.09 -5.71 -8.68
CA GLU A 256 64.84 -6.81 -9.28
C GLU A 256 65.37 -6.42 -10.67
N ILE A 257 64.56 -5.74 -11.50
CA ILE A 257 65.01 -5.18 -12.79
C ILE A 257 66.16 -4.18 -12.61
N GLN A 258 66.09 -3.31 -11.59
CA GLN A 258 67.17 -2.35 -11.31
C GLN A 258 68.45 -3.01 -10.76
N SER A 259 68.35 -4.24 -10.25
CA SER A 259 69.52 -5.00 -9.76
C SER A 259 70.26 -5.76 -10.87
N GLU A 260 69.58 -6.01 -12.00
CA GLU A 260 70.13 -6.70 -13.18
C GLU A 260 70.70 -5.74 -14.25
N THR A 261 70.53 -4.42 -14.09
CA THR A 261 71.10 -3.36 -14.94
C THR A 261 72.28 -2.66 -14.28
#